data_AF-A0A6F8XNG3-F1
#
_entry.id   AF-A0A6F8XNG3-F1
#
_cell.length_a   1.000
_cell.length_b   1.000
_cell.length_c   1.000
_cell.angle_alpha   90.00
_cell.angle_beta   90.00
_cell.angle_gamma   90.00
#
_symmetry.space_group_name_H-M   'P 1'
#
loop_
_entity.id
_entity.type
_entity.pdbx_description
1 polymer ?
#
loop_
_entity_poly.entity_id
_entity_poly.type
_entity_poly.pdbx_seq_one_letter_code
_entity_poly.pdbx_strand_id
1 'polypeptide(L)'
;MFAWDIFYRFSSHNVAVDVVAHSMGGLVANAAITGVQRGDPAFPPYLYVDDVVAIATPWNGVTVPGACQHSTVQCAEMRGDAPTLNWLNENAQASSGTDWTLVGIEDDGVVHSSSAIARNRPSYGHKLVYHWNQFGWNPVDVHSNFRFDNGRKTYMYCDYYRSCDMNGELSTFTQDGVGNPIERARMAVAFHGLY
;
A
#
# COMPACT_ATOMS: atom_id res chain seq x y z
N MET A 1 1.02 11.10 15.39
CA MET A 1 1.15 9.92 16.28
C MET A 1 1.91 8.75 15.65
N PHE A 2 1.82 8.48 14.34
CA PHE A 2 2.75 7.54 13.65
C PHE A 2 4.05 8.22 13.19
N ALA A 3 3.96 9.34 12.45
CA ALA A 3 5.11 10.10 11.96
C ALA A 3 6.10 10.49 13.09
N TRP A 4 5.57 11.00 14.20
CA TRP A 4 6.38 11.36 15.37
C TRP A 4 7.06 10.16 16.03
N ASP A 5 6.45 8.97 16.02
CA ASP A 5 7.08 7.76 16.57
C ASP A 5 8.28 7.34 15.72
N ILE A 6 8.14 7.36 14.38
CA ILE A 6 9.26 7.13 13.47
C ILE A 6 10.36 8.17 13.71
N PHE A 7 9.99 9.44 13.78
CA PHE A 7 10.95 10.52 13.97
C PHE A 7 11.76 10.33 15.26
N TYR A 8 11.09 10.20 16.41
CA TYR A 8 11.78 10.18 17.71
C TYR A 8 12.60 8.92 17.93
N ARG A 9 12.19 7.77 17.37
CA ARG A 9 12.89 6.50 17.60
C ARG A 9 13.96 6.21 16.57
N PHE A 10 13.82 6.73 15.34
CA PHE A 10 14.65 6.34 14.22
C PHE A 10 15.20 7.55 13.47
N SER A 11 14.35 8.41 12.90
CA SER A 11 14.86 9.46 12.00
C SER A 11 15.75 10.47 12.71
N SER A 12 15.43 10.88 13.96
CA SER A 12 16.29 11.76 14.77
C SER A 12 17.64 11.15 15.14
N HIS A 13 17.80 9.84 14.92
CA HIS A 13 19.03 9.09 15.12
C HIS A 13 19.69 8.67 13.79
N ASN A 14 19.27 9.26 12.66
CA ASN A 14 19.73 8.91 11.31
C ASN A 14 19.52 7.43 10.96
N VAL A 15 18.44 6.83 11.47
CA VAL A 15 18.04 5.48 11.13
C VAL A 15 16.80 5.55 10.24
N ALA A 16 16.90 4.94 9.06
CA ALA A 16 15.77 4.74 8.17
C ALA A 16 14.95 3.52 8.59
N VAL A 17 13.67 3.51 8.22
CA VAL A 17 12.75 2.40 8.50
C VAL A 17 12.03 1.96 7.23
N ASP A 18 11.70 0.68 7.20
CA ASP A 18 10.81 0.09 6.19
C ASP A 18 9.44 -0.18 6.80
N VAL A 19 8.39 0.07 6.05
CA VAL A 19 7.01 0.00 6.53
C VAL A 19 6.24 -1.06 5.76
N VAL A 20 5.78 -2.09 6.46
CA VAL A 20 4.72 -2.98 5.94
C VAL A 20 3.40 -2.52 6.50
N ALA A 21 2.52 -2.07 5.62
CA ALA A 21 1.22 -1.51 5.94
C ALA A 21 0.10 -2.34 5.34
N HIS A 22 -1.01 -2.44 6.07
CA HIS A 22 -2.22 -3.13 5.63
C HIS A 22 -3.42 -2.18 5.70
N SER A 23 -4.30 -2.25 4.71
CA SER A 23 -5.55 -1.50 4.68
C SER A 23 -5.29 -0.01 4.82
N MET A 24 -6.01 0.69 5.70
CA MET A 24 -5.79 2.10 6.00
C MET A 24 -4.34 2.44 6.38
N GLY A 25 -3.57 1.48 6.88
CA GLY A 25 -2.17 1.69 7.25
C GLY A 25 -1.33 2.28 6.12
N GLY A 26 -1.59 1.92 4.86
CA GLY A 26 -0.85 2.50 3.72
C GLY A 26 -1.18 3.97 3.51
N LEU A 27 -2.44 4.37 3.73
CA LEU A 27 -2.84 5.77 3.71
C LEU A 27 -2.20 6.55 4.88
N VAL A 28 -2.10 5.93 6.06
CA VAL A 28 -1.44 6.53 7.23
C VAL A 28 0.06 6.74 6.97
N ALA A 29 0.74 5.77 6.34
CA ALA A 29 2.14 5.91 5.94
C ALA A 29 2.33 7.04 4.92
N ASN A 30 1.48 7.08 3.88
CA ASN A 30 1.50 8.16 2.90
C ASN A 30 1.20 9.52 3.55
N ALA A 31 0.24 9.58 4.49
CA ALA A 31 -0.10 10.81 5.20
C ALA A 31 1.07 11.34 6.03
N ALA A 32 1.80 10.43 6.70
CA ALA A 32 3.01 10.79 7.45
C ALA A 32 4.06 11.44 6.56
N ILE A 33 4.37 10.84 5.42
CA ILE A 33 5.36 11.37 4.48
C ILE A 33 4.85 12.65 3.81
N THR A 34 3.59 12.67 3.36
CA THR A 34 2.95 13.84 2.74
C THR A 34 2.96 15.06 3.68
N GLY A 35 2.63 14.88 4.96
CA GLY A 35 2.61 15.97 5.93
C GLY A 35 3.99 16.62 6.11
N VAL A 36 5.04 15.79 6.17
CA VAL A 36 6.43 16.25 6.20
C VAL A 36 6.81 16.98 4.93
N GLN A 37 6.50 16.43 3.75
CA GLN A 37 6.78 17.07 2.46
C GLN A 37 6.09 18.43 2.32
N ARG A 38 4.90 18.58 2.91
CA ARG A 38 4.14 19.84 2.91
C ARG A 38 4.63 20.84 3.96
N GLY A 39 5.56 20.45 4.85
CA GLY A 39 6.00 21.28 5.96
C GLY A 39 4.88 21.58 6.97
N ASP A 40 3.92 20.68 7.10
CA ASP A 40 2.80 20.86 8.03
C ASP A 40 3.33 20.76 9.49
N PRO A 41 3.11 21.76 10.35
CA PRO A 41 3.64 21.79 11.72
C PRO A 41 3.08 20.68 12.62
N ALA A 42 2.01 19.98 12.22
CA ALA A 42 1.52 18.79 12.92
C ALA A 42 2.44 17.56 12.74
N PHE A 43 3.35 17.60 11.74
CA PHE A 43 4.26 16.52 11.38
C PHE A 43 5.72 16.88 11.76
N PRO A 44 6.61 15.87 11.90
CA PRO A 44 8.02 16.13 12.18
C PRO A 44 8.72 16.88 11.04
N PRO A 45 9.90 17.47 11.28
CA PRO A 45 10.61 18.22 10.24
C PRO A 45 11.15 17.36 9.09
N TYR A 46 11.39 16.07 9.34
CA TYR A 46 11.84 15.11 8.34
C TYR A 46 11.50 13.68 8.76
N LEU A 47 11.55 12.76 7.81
CA LEU A 47 11.44 11.31 8.03
C LEU A 47 12.44 10.60 7.12
N TYR A 48 12.96 9.47 7.62
CA TYR A 48 13.72 8.50 6.84
C TYR A 48 12.88 7.23 6.74
N VAL A 49 12.20 7.07 5.61
CA VAL A 49 11.34 5.91 5.29
C VAL A 49 11.71 5.48 3.89
N ASP A 50 12.45 4.38 3.79
CA ASP A 50 13.06 3.98 2.53
C ASP A 50 12.11 3.09 1.72
N ASP A 51 11.51 2.08 2.34
CA ASP A 51 10.53 1.21 1.67
C ASP A 51 9.14 1.27 2.32
N VAL A 52 8.08 1.28 1.50
CA VAL A 52 6.70 1.07 1.97
C VAL A 52 6.02 -0.01 1.14
N VAL A 53 5.62 -1.09 1.80
CA VAL A 53 4.74 -2.11 1.23
C VAL A 53 3.33 -1.91 1.72
N ALA A 54 2.44 -1.53 0.82
CA ALA A 54 1.04 -1.23 1.09
C ALA A 54 0.14 -2.36 0.58
N ILE A 55 -0.35 -3.21 1.49
CA ILE A 55 -1.19 -4.37 1.17
C ILE A 55 -2.67 -4.02 1.37
N ALA A 56 -3.48 -4.21 0.32
CA ALA A 56 -4.92 -3.96 0.34
C ALA A 56 -5.27 -2.53 0.80
N THR A 57 -4.43 -1.55 0.48
CA THR A 57 -4.63 -0.15 0.87
C THR A 57 -5.66 0.52 -0.04
N PRO A 58 -6.70 1.19 0.49
CA PRO A 58 -7.79 1.74 -0.32
C PRO A 58 -7.41 3.07 -1.00
N TRP A 59 -6.50 3.04 -1.97
CA TRP A 59 -6.06 4.27 -2.67
C TRP A 59 -7.18 4.93 -3.48
N ASN A 60 -8.09 4.13 -4.05
CA ASN A 60 -9.30 4.63 -4.71
C ASN A 60 -10.54 4.46 -3.82
N GLY A 61 -10.33 4.23 -2.52
CA GLY A 61 -11.36 3.99 -1.53
C GLY A 61 -11.80 2.53 -1.37
N VAL A 62 -12.59 2.28 -0.33
CA VAL A 62 -13.19 0.96 -0.05
C VAL A 62 -14.25 0.58 -1.09
N THR A 63 -14.35 -0.71 -1.43
CA THR A 63 -15.15 -1.19 -2.57
C THR A 63 -16.48 -1.83 -2.20
N VAL A 64 -16.71 -2.21 -0.93
CA VAL A 64 -17.99 -2.80 -0.51
C VAL A 64 -19.07 -1.73 -0.47
N PRO A 65 -20.19 -1.92 -1.19
CA PRO A 65 -21.39 -1.10 -1.02
C PRO A 65 -21.90 -1.22 0.42
N GLY A 66 -21.74 -0.16 1.20
CA GLY A 66 -22.18 -0.11 2.60
C GLY A 66 -21.12 -0.45 3.65
N ALA A 67 -19.92 -0.91 3.27
CA ALA A 67 -18.80 -0.76 4.19
C ALA A 67 -18.59 0.74 4.44
N CYS A 68 -18.34 1.09 5.69
CA CYS A 68 -18.28 2.48 6.13
C CYS A 68 -19.60 3.29 6.04
N GLN A 69 -20.78 2.65 5.94
CA GLN A 69 -22.09 3.33 6.09
C GLN A 69 -22.36 3.90 7.49
N HIS A 70 -21.74 3.31 8.53
CA HIS A 70 -21.84 3.78 9.91
C HIS A 70 -20.50 4.36 10.41
N SER A 71 -20.18 5.54 9.87
CA SER A 71 -19.58 6.73 10.50
C SER A 71 -18.58 6.58 11.67
N THR A 72 -17.43 5.96 11.45
CA THR A 72 -16.21 6.42 12.13
C THR A 72 -15.46 7.38 11.21
N VAL A 73 -14.70 8.31 11.79
CA VAL A 73 -13.88 9.26 11.00
C VAL A 73 -12.96 8.49 10.05
N GLN A 74 -12.30 7.44 10.53
CA GLN A 74 -11.43 6.58 9.73
C GLN A 74 -12.14 5.98 8.52
N CYS A 75 -13.37 5.52 8.69
CA CYS A 75 -14.16 4.98 7.59
C CYS A 75 -14.55 6.05 6.57
N ALA A 76 -14.86 7.27 7.03
CA ALA A 76 -15.15 8.39 6.15
C ALA A 76 -13.91 8.82 5.34
N GLU A 77 -12.72 8.76 5.94
CA GLU A 77 -11.44 9.12 5.31
C GLU A 77 -10.97 8.11 4.26
N MET A 78 -11.50 6.89 4.28
CA MET A 78 -11.21 5.82 3.30
C MET A 78 -12.23 5.72 2.16
N ARG A 79 -13.20 6.63 2.07
CA ARG A 79 -14.12 6.67 0.93
C ARG A 79 -13.40 7.23 -0.30
N GLY A 80 -13.76 6.77 -1.49
CA GLY A 80 -13.13 7.22 -2.74
C GLY A 80 -13.26 8.73 -3.00
N ASP A 81 -14.25 9.39 -2.40
CA ASP A 81 -14.50 10.83 -2.47
C ASP A 81 -13.98 11.60 -1.24
N ALA A 82 -13.28 10.93 -0.33
CA ALA A 82 -12.83 11.55 0.92
C ALA A 82 -11.80 12.66 0.65
N PRO A 83 -11.92 13.84 1.30
CA PRO A 83 -10.92 14.91 1.21
C PRO A 83 -9.51 14.44 1.56
N THR A 84 -9.39 13.45 2.46
CA THR A 84 -8.11 12.86 2.86
C THR A 84 -7.39 12.26 1.67
N LEU A 85 -8.05 11.52 0.77
CA LEU A 85 -7.41 10.91 -0.40
C LEU A 85 -6.87 11.94 -1.40
N ASN A 86 -7.49 13.13 -1.46
CA ASN A 86 -7.04 14.27 -2.26
C ASN A 86 -5.91 15.05 -1.58
N TRP A 87 -5.83 15.01 -0.25
CA TRP A 87 -4.75 15.65 0.49
C TRP A 87 -3.44 14.85 0.40
N LEU A 88 -3.51 13.53 0.23
CA LEU A 88 -2.33 12.67 0.07
C LEU A 88 -1.58 12.98 -1.24
N ASN A 89 -0.25 12.94 -1.19
CA ASN A 89 0.56 12.95 -2.41
C ASN A 89 0.47 11.58 -3.11
N GLU A 90 0.40 11.58 -4.43
CA GLU A 90 0.26 10.33 -5.21
C GLU A 90 1.48 9.43 -5.16
N ASN A 91 2.67 9.98 -4.89
CA ASN A 91 3.89 9.25 -4.60
C ASN A 91 4.68 10.03 -3.56
N ALA A 92 4.29 9.89 -2.29
CA ALA A 92 4.94 10.60 -1.20
C ALA A 92 6.38 10.09 -1.02
N GLN A 93 7.34 11.01 -0.91
CA GLN A 93 8.78 10.71 -0.84
C GLN A 93 9.35 11.30 0.46
N ALA A 94 9.94 10.44 1.30
CA ALA A 94 10.67 10.85 2.49
C ALA A 94 12.00 11.53 2.11
N SER A 95 12.77 12.01 3.09
CA SER A 95 13.99 12.77 2.83
C SER A 95 15.09 11.95 2.12
N SER A 96 15.07 10.63 2.26
CA SER A 96 15.96 9.67 1.57
C SER A 96 15.40 9.17 0.23
N GLY A 97 14.21 9.63 -0.18
CA GLY A 97 13.38 8.92 -1.16
C GLY A 97 12.57 7.81 -0.49
N THR A 98 11.55 7.31 -1.18
CA THR A 98 10.74 6.17 -0.72
C THR A 98 10.36 5.29 -1.91
N ASP A 99 10.71 4.01 -1.86
CA ASP A 99 10.23 3.01 -2.81
C ASP A 99 8.91 2.40 -2.32
N TRP A 100 7.95 2.29 -3.22
CA TRP A 100 6.59 1.89 -2.90
C TRP A 100 6.22 0.61 -3.64
N THR A 101 5.84 -0.39 -2.86
CA THR A 101 5.24 -1.62 -3.37
C THR A 101 3.76 -1.67 -3.01
N LEU A 102 2.89 -1.67 -4.02
CA LEU A 102 1.45 -1.83 -3.82
C LEU A 102 1.04 -3.28 -4.04
N VAL A 103 0.29 -3.85 -3.11
CA VAL A 103 -0.18 -5.24 -3.19
C VAL A 103 -1.70 -5.27 -3.19
N GLY A 104 -2.29 -5.69 -4.31
CA GLY A 104 -3.71 -5.94 -4.46
C GLY A 104 -4.05 -7.42 -4.39
N ILE A 105 -5.28 -7.71 -3.98
CA ILE A 105 -5.82 -9.08 -3.93
C ILE A 105 -7.17 -9.03 -4.64
N GLU A 106 -7.36 -9.85 -5.67
CA GLU A 106 -8.62 -9.89 -6.42
C GLU A 106 -9.76 -10.49 -5.58
N ASP A 107 -9.46 -11.47 -4.72
CA ASP A 107 -10.43 -12.06 -3.78
C ASP A 107 -10.84 -11.11 -2.63
N ASP A 108 -10.23 -9.93 -2.50
CA ASP A 108 -10.56 -8.98 -1.43
C ASP A 108 -11.85 -8.21 -1.76
N GLY A 109 -12.90 -8.50 -0.99
CA GLY A 109 -14.19 -7.83 -1.11
C GLY A 109 -14.18 -6.40 -0.59
N VAL A 110 -13.35 -6.08 0.42
CA VAL A 110 -13.30 -4.78 1.13
C VAL A 110 -12.52 -3.75 0.33
N VAL A 111 -11.34 -4.13 -0.14
CA VAL A 111 -10.47 -3.32 -0.98
C VAL A 111 -10.01 -4.16 -2.15
N HIS A 112 -10.86 -4.22 -3.18
CA HIS A 112 -10.55 -4.94 -4.41
C HIS A 112 -9.22 -4.44 -5.02
N SER A 113 -8.51 -5.33 -5.72
CA SER A 113 -7.21 -5.06 -6.35
C SER A 113 -7.16 -3.75 -7.15
N SER A 114 -8.24 -3.40 -7.87
CA SER A 114 -8.34 -2.15 -8.63
C SER A 114 -8.26 -0.87 -7.78
N SER A 115 -8.65 -0.94 -6.51
CA SER A 115 -8.41 0.12 -5.54
C SER A 115 -7.00 0.01 -4.94
N ALA A 116 -6.57 -1.21 -4.60
CA ALA A 116 -5.30 -1.47 -3.92
C ALA A 116 -4.03 -1.14 -4.72
N ILE A 117 -4.06 -1.23 -6.06
CA ILE A 117 -2.91 -0.88 -6.90
C ILE A 117 -3.00 0.52 -7.51
N ALA A 118 -4.01 1.32 -7.12
CA ALA A 118 -4.24 2.68 -7.58
C ALA A 118 -4.07 2.81 -9.10
N ARG A 119 -4.97 2.21 -9.90
CA ARG A 119 -4.83 2.15 -11.38
C ARG A 119 -4.56 3.52 -12.04
N ASN A 120 -5.01 4.62 -11.44
CA ASN A 120 -4.77 5.97 -11.97
C ASN A 120 -3.51 6.66 -11.38
N ARG A 121 -2.63 5.95 -10.67
CA ARG A 121 -1.41 6.49 -10.04
C ARG A 121 -0.18 5.64 -10.46
N PRO A 122 0.48 5.96 -11.58
CA PRO A 122 1.60 5.19 -12.12
C PRO A 122 2.93 5.44 -11.41
N SER A 123 2.99 6.41 -10.52
CA SER A 123 4.23 6.91 -9.91
C SER A 123 4.82 6.03 -8.81
N TYR A 124 4.14 4.96 -8.41
CA TYR A 124 4.67 3.96 -7.47
C TYR A 124 5.61 2.99 -8.17
N GLY A 125 6.63 2.50 -7.49
CA GLY A 125 7.70 1.69 -8.08
C GLY A 125 7.27 0.27 -8.46
N HIS A 126 6.48 -0.38 -7.60
CA HIS A 126 6.13 -1.80 -7.76
C HIS A 126 4.65 -2.07 -7.48
N LYS A 127 4.05 -2.99 -8.25
CA LYS A 127 2.65 -3.42 -8.11
C LYS A 127 2.57 -4.94 -8.20
N LEU A 128 1.95 -5.57 -7.21
CA LEU A 128 1.63 -7.01 -7.21
C LEU A 128 0.12 -7.19 -7.11
N VAL A 129 -0.43 -8.17 -7.83
CA VAL A 129 -1.85 -8.52 -7.78
C VAL A 129 -2.03 -10.02 -7.65
N TYR A 130 -2.58 -10.48 -6.53
CA TYR A 130 -2.96 -11.87 -6.33
C TYR A 130 -4.27 -12.19 -7.03
N HIS A 131 -4.28 -13.27 -7.82
CA HIS A 131 -5.43 -13.69 -8.62
C HIS A 131 -6.64 -14.15 -7.79
N TRP A 132 -7.81 -14.17 -8.45
CA TRP A 132 -9.05 -14.77 -7.95
C TRP A 132 -8.93 -16.26 -7.53
N ASN A 133 -9.83 -16.66 -6.63
CA ASN A 133 -10.10 -18.02 -6.18
C ASN A 133 -8.90 -18.74 -5.53
N GLN A 134 -8.07 -18.01 -4.80
CA GLN A 134 -6.88 -18.58 -4.18
C GLN A 134 -6.93 -18.64 -2.65
N PHE A 135 -7.76 -17.82 -2.00
CA PHE A 135 -7.75 -17.71 -0.53
C PHE A 135 -8.82 -18.58 0.16
N GLY A 136 -9.87 -18.98 -0.56
CA GLY A 136 -10.88 -19.93 -0.04
C GLY A 136 -11.74 -19.40 1.11
N TRP A 137 -11.77 -18.08 1.32
CA TRP A 137 -12.61 -17.41 2.31
C TRP A 137 -13.72 -16.57 1.66
N ASN A 138 -14.66 -16.11 2.46
CA ASN A 138 -15.58 -15.06 2.04
C ASN A 138 -14.78 -13.81 1.64
N PRO A 139 -15.11 -13.11 0.54
CA PRO A 139 -14.36 -11.93 0.09
C PRO A 139 -14.15 -10.87 1.17
N VAL A 140 -15.11 -10.67 2.07
CA VAL A 140 -14.96 -9.70 3.18
C VAL A 140 -13.91 -10.17 4.19
N ASP A 141 -13.86 -11.48 4.46
CA ASP A 141 -12.90 -12.08 5.38
C ASP A 141 -11.48 -12.10 4.80
N VAL A 142 -11.34 -12.17 3.48
CA VAL A 142 -10.03 -12.13 2.79
C VAL A 142 -9.24 -10.90 3.21
N HIS A 143 -9.88 -9.73 3.29
CA HIS A 143 -9.24 -8.47 3.67
C HIS A 143 -8.45 -8.55 4.98
N SER A 144 -8.93 -9.31 5.96
CA SER A 144 -8.28 -9.45 7.26
C SER A 144 -7.50 -10.74 7.42
N ASN A 145 -7.92 -11.80 6.73
CA ASN A 145 -7.43 -13.15 6.99
C ASN A 145 -6.25 -13.55 6.11
N PHE A 146 -5.95 -12.87 5.00
CA PHE A 146 -4.80 -13.20 4.13
C PHE A 146 -3.47 -13.28 4.88
N ARG A 147 -3.32 -12.56 5.99
CA ARG A 147 -2.14 -12.61 6.86
C ARG A 147 -1.92 -13.95 7.57
N PHE A 148 -2.97 -14.76 7.68
CA PHE A 148 -2.94 -16.11 8.26
C PHE A 148 -2.81 -17.20 7.19
N ASP A 149 -2.94 -16.83 5.92
CA ASP A 149 -2.64 -17.75 4.84
C ASP A 149 -1.12 -18.05 4.89
N ASN A 150 -0.74 -19.30 4.70
CA ASN A 150 0.65 -19.74 4.55
C ASN A 150 0.88 -20.49 3.23
N GLY A 151 -0.17 -20.60 2.41
CA GLY A 151 -0.13 -21.21 1.10
C GLY A 151 0.57 -20.32 0.08
N ARG A 152 1.18 -20.96 -0.91
CA ARG A 152 1.73 -20.30 -2.09
C ARG A 152 0.58 -19.87 -2.99
N LYS A 153 0.56 -18.60 -3.37
CA LYS A 153 -0.44 -18.00 -4.27
C LYS A 153 0.25 -17.48 -5.51
N THR A 154 -0.44 -17.55 -6.64
CA THR A 154 -0.02 -16.92 -7.88
C THR A 154 -0.33 -15.43 -7.86
N TYR A 155 0.55 -14.62 -8.43
CA TYR A 155 0.35 -13.19 -8.57
C TYR A 155 0.94 -12.67 -9.88
N MET A 156 0.34 -11.60 -10.38
CA MET A 156 0.90 -10.75 -11.41
C MET A 156 1.75 -9.66 -10.77
N TYR A 157 2.78 -9.19 -11.47
CA TYR A 157 3.58 -8.07 -11.00
C TYR A 157 4.02 -7.15 -12.12
N CYS A 158 4.23 -5.89 -11.76
CA CYS A 158 4.80 -4.85 -12.59
C CYS A 158 5.73 -3.99 -11.73
N ASP A 159 6.91 -3.69 -12.26
CA ASP A 159 7.96 -2.92 -11.63
C ASP A 159 8.51 -1.91 -12.65
N TYR A 160 9.14 -0.83 -12.17
CA TYR A 160 9.69 0.20 -13.04
C TYR A 160 10.88 -0.25 -13.89
N TYR A 161 11.40 -1.45 -13.69
CA TYR A 161 12.47 -2.04 -14.50
C TYR A 161 11.93 -2.84 -15.69
N ARG A 162 10.61 -3.08 -15.76
CA ARG A 162 9.94 -3.81 -16.84
C ARG A 162 9.07 -2.91 -17.71
N SER A 163 8.87 -3.35 -18.96
CA SER A 163 8.05 -2.65 -19.96
C SER A 163 6.54 -2.85 -19.77
N CYS A 164 6.06 -2.90 -18.53
CA CYS A 164 4.63 -3.08 -18.22
C CYS A 164 4.00 -1.73 -17.88
N ASP A 165 2.67 -1.63 -18.04
CA ASP A 165 1.93 -0.40 -17.81
C ASP A 165 1.58 -0.23 -16.32
N MET A 166 2.31 0.66 -15.65
CA MET A 166 2.08 1.03 -14.25
C MET A 166 0.75 1.75 -14.01
N ASN A 167 -0.02 2.11 -15.05
CA ASN A 167 -1.42 2.55 -14.92
C ASN A 167 -2.39 1.38 -14.63
N GLY A 168 -1.87 0.19 -14.31
CA GLY A 168 -2.68 -0.92 -13.81
C GLY A 168 -3.51 -1.61 -14.88
N GLU A 169 -3.10 -1.50 -16.16
CA GLU A 169 -3.54 -2.40 -17.21
C GLU A 169 -2.91 -3.78 -16.95
N LEU A 170 -3.64 -4.63 -16.21
CA LEU A 170 -3.16 -5.94 -15.75
C LEU A 170 -2.72 -6.87 -16.89
N SER A 171 -3.19 -6.66 -18.13
CA SER A 171 -2.77 -7.44 -19.30
C SER A 171 -1.27 -7.28 -19.61
N THR A 172 -0.66 -6.19 -19.16
CA THR A 172 0.76 -5.88 -19.39
C THR A 172 1.67 -6.42 -18.29
N PHE A 173 1.11 -6.88 -17.17
CA PHE A 173 1.87 -7.36 -16.02
C PHE A 173 2.50 -8.72 -16.34
N THR A 174 3.68 -8.97 -15.77
CA THR A 174 4.26 -10.32 -15.83
C THR A 174 3.40 -11.26 -14.98
N GLN A 175 2.94 -12.37 -15.56
CA GLN A 175 2.08 -13.36 -14.90
C GLN A 175 2.91 -14.41 -14.15
N ASP A 176 2.25 -15.15 -13.25
CA ASP A 176 2.75 -16.39 -12.63
C ASP A 176 3.90 -16.28 -11.61
N GLY A 177 4.03 -15.13 -10.94
CA GLY A 177 4.80 -15.06 -9.69
C GLY A 177 4.17 -15.96 -8.62
N VAL A 178 4.97 -16.61 -7.77
CA VAL A 178 4.43 -17.53 -6.73
C VAL A 178 4.98 -17.17 -5.35
N GLY A 179 4.11 -16.89 -4.38
CA GLY A 179 4.50 -16.60 -3.00
C GLY A 179 3.30 -16.26 -2.12
N ASN A 180 3.54 -16.08 -0.83
CA ASN A 180 2.51 -15.56 0.07
C ASN A 180 2.59 -14.02 0.15
N PRO A 181 1.47 -13.28 0.27
CA PRO A 181 1.47 -11.82 0.42
C PRO A 181 2.40 -11.29 1.51
N ILE A 182 2.46 -11.93 2.68
CA ILE A 182 3.31 -11.51 3.80
C ILE A 182 4.78 -11.80 3.52
N GLU A 183 5.08 -12.95 2.91
CA GLU A 183 6.45 -13.31 2.51
C GLU A 183 6.97 -12.32 1.47
N ARG A 184 6.16 -11.97 0.47
CA ARG A 184 6.51 -10.98 -0.55
C ARG A 184 6.65 -9.58 0.02
N ALA A 185 5.80 -9.19 0.96
CA ALA A 185 5.97 -7.93 1.67
C ALA A 185 7.29 -7.86 2.44
N ARG A 186 7.70 -8.97 3.10
CA ARG A 186 9.01 -9.06 3.76
C ARG A 186 10.17 -8.99 2.76
N MET A 187 10.04 -9.61 1.59
CA MET A 187 11.07 -9.53 0.55
C MET A 187 11.19 -8.12 -0.02
N ALA A 188 10.05 -7.45 -0.28
CA ALA A 188 10.04 -6.09 -0.80
C ALA A 188 10.74 -5.10 0.13
N VAL A 189 10.62 -5.26 1.46
CA VAL A 189 11.41 -4.45 2.41
C VAL A 189 12.84 -4.95 2.62
N ALA A 190 13.12 -6.23 2.40
CA ALA A 190 14.47 -6.79 2.63
C ALA A 190 15.43 -6.58 1.45
N PHE A 191 14.90 -6.39 0.24
CA PHE A 191 15.67 -6.24 -0.98
C PHE A 191 15.40 -4.87 -1.58
N HIS A 192 16.04 -3.84 -1.02
CA HIS A 192 16.23 -2.55 -1.69
C HIS A 192 16.65 -2.79 -3.16
N GLY A 193 15.75 -2.55 -4.11
CA GLY A 193 16.06 -2.52 -5.55
C GLY A 193 16.51 -3.82 -6.23
N LEU A 194 15.97 -5.01 -5.89
CA LEU A 194 16.22 -6.25 -6.66
C LEU A 194 14.94 -6.90 -7.25
N TYR A 195 14.11 -6.10 -7.91
CA TYR A 195 13.23 -6.59 -8.98
C TYR A 195 13.54 -5.88 -10.27
#